data_AF-A0A4D6MZI1-F1
#
_entry.id   AF-A0A4D6MZI1-F1
#
_cell.length_a   1.000
_cell.length_b   1.000
_cell.length_c   1.000
_cell.angle_alpha   90.00
_cell.angle_beta   90.00
_cell.angle_gamma   90.00
#
_symmetry.space_group_name_H-M   'P 1'
#
loop_
_entity.id
_entity.type
_entity.pdbx_description
1 polymer ?
#
loop_
_entity_poly.entity_id
_entity_poly.type
_entity_poly.pdbx_seq_one_letter_code
_entity_poly.pdbx_strand_id
1 'polypeptide(L)'
;MFGTKEETDETMGNENDSRREREREQQNLLVGRQSVLMEQQNILMAQQNILTEQQNVLMAQQSILMGQQKILTEQQNALVAQQKIHTEQQNVADEQQKVEEHTEQQNSSSADHHAMEQSSSEEDPWKIKKVLQDFDLTLRLLVAPSLARNFMLPVLNATDYEIEKGFDVEIWDVDTHTKHSLFFTKKSHAYILVDNWINDFVHRRALHRGDEIGLCWDPTRKCFNFSVLRRPQT
;
A
#
# COMPACT_ATOMS: atom_id res chain seq x y z
N MET A 1 -5.97 -70.81 -80.15
CA MET A 1 -5.56 -69.44 -79.79
C MET A 1 -6.76 -68.74 -79.14
N PHE A 2 -6.94 -68.91 -77.84
CA PHE A 2 -7.92 -68.19 -77.02
C PHE A 2 -7.15 -67.77 -75.77
N GLY A 3 -6.98 -66.47 -75.55
CA GLY A 3 -6.21 -65.94 -74.44
C GLY A 3 -5.63 -64.57 -74.78
N THR A 4 -6.51 -63.55 -74.87
CA THR A 4 -6.10 -62.13 -74.92
C THR A 4 -7.20 -61.14 -74.49
N LYS A 5 -8.42 -61.58 -74.11
CA LYS A 5 -9.52 -60.67 -73.73
C LYS A 5 -9.80 -60.57 -72.22
N GLU A 6 -9.53 -61.61 -71.42
CA GLU A 6 -9.80 -61.57 -69.97
C GLU A 6 -8.74 -60.79 -69.19
N GLU A 7 -7.47 -60.84 -69.63
CA GLU A 7 -6.36 -60.18 -68.94
C GLU A 7 -6.42 -58.64 -69.02
N THR A 8 -7.08 -58.10 -70.06
CA THR A 8 -7.24 -56.65 -70.25
C THR A 8 -8.36 -56.03 -69.41
N ASP A 9 -9.37 -56.81 -69.02
CA ASP A 9 -10.54 -56.31 -68.26
C ASP A 9 -10.25 -56.26 -66.75
N GLU A 10 -9.54 -57.26 -66.21
CA GLU A 10 -9.08 -57.26 -64.81
C GLU A 10 -8.04 -56.16 -64.54
N THR A 11 -7.14 -55.91 -65.49
CA THR A 11 -6.12 -54.85 -65.37
C THR A 11 -6.76 -53.45 -65.35
N MET A 12 -7.77 -53.20 -66.20
CA MET A 12 -8.51 -51.93 -66.19
C MET A 12 -9.39 -51.76 -64.94
N GLY A 13 -9.95 -52.85 -64.38
CA GLY A 13 -10.70 -52.82 -63.11
C GLY A 13 -9.84 -52.37 -61.92
N ASN A 14 -8.64 -52.96 -61.79
CA ASN A 14 -7.69 -52.64 -60.73
C ASN A 14 -7.13 -51.21 -60.81
N GLU A 15 -6.90 -50.69 -62.01
CA GLU A 15 -6.47 -49.30 -62.22
C GLU A 15 -7.58 -48.30 -61.84
N ASN A 16 -8.84 -48.63 -62.14
CA ASN A 16 -9.99 -47.78 -61.80
C ASN A 16 -10.24 -47.72 -60.29
N ASP A 17 -10.11 -48.83 -59.56
CA ASP A 17 -10.24 -48.83 -58.11
C ASP A 17 -9.07 -48.11 -57.42
N SER A 18 -7.83 -48.33 -57.90
CA SER A 18 -6.65 -47.57 -57.44
C SER A 18 -6.79 -46.07 -57.71
N ARG A 19 -7.44 -45.68 -58.81
CA ARG A 19 -7.74 -44.27 -59.13
C ARG A 19 -8.77 -43.69 -58.17
N ARG A 20 -9.87 -44.40 -57.90
CA ARG A 20 -10.90 -43.96 -56.95
C ARG A 20 -10.37 -43.83 -55.53
N GLU A 21 -9.46 -44.70 -55.12
CA GLU A 21 -8.81 -44.63 -53.81
C GLU A 21 -7.92 -43.40 -53.70
N ARG A 22 -7.08 -43.12 -54.70
CA ARG A 22 -6.29 -41.87 -54.77
C ARG A 22 -7.16 -40.62 -54.77
N GLU A 23 -8.29 -40.63 -55.46
CA GLU A 23 -9.24 -39.51 -55.47
C GLU A 23 -9.86 -39.29 -54.07
N ARG A 24 -10.19 -40.36 -53.33
CA ARG A 24 -10.64 -40.26 -51.93
C ARG A 24 -9.54 -39.73 -51.01
N GLU A 25 -8.31 -40.22 -51.14
CA GLU A 25 -7.18 -39.73 -50.35
C GLU A 25 -6.93 -38.23 -50.58
N GLN A 26 -6.97 -37.79 -51.83
CA GLN A 26 -6.86 -36.36 -52.17
C GLN A 26 -8.00 -35.53 -51.58
N GLN A 27 -9.23 -36.05 -51.62
CA GLN A 27 -10.38 -35.35 -51.04
C GLN A 27 -10.28 -35.26 -49.51
N ASN A 28 -9.86 -36.34 -48.84
CA ASN A 28 -9.59 -36.35 -47.40
C ASN A 28 -8.46 -35.38 -47.02
N LEU A 29 -7.39 -35.33 -47.82
CA LEU A 29 -6.29 -34.39 -47.62
C LEU A 29 -6.76 -32.94 -47.77
N LEU A 30 -7.63 -32.65 -48.76
CA LEU A 30 -8.18 -31.33 -48.99
C LEU A 30 -9.07 -30.87 -47.82
N VAL A 31 -9.94 -31.75 -47.31
CA VAL A 31 -10.76 -31.49 -46.13
C VAL A 31 -9.88 -31.26 -44.90
N GLY A 32 -8.85 -32.09 -44.71
CA GLY A 32 -7.87 -31.92 -43.63
C GLY A 32 -7.16 -30.56 -43.70
N ARG A 33 -6.73 -30.14 -44.89
CA ARG A 33 -6.10 -28.83 -45.10
C ARG A 33 -7.07 -27.69 -44.78
N GLN A 34 -8.33 -27.80 -45.18
CA GLN A 34 -9.35 -26.78 -44.89
C GLN A 34 -9.64 -26.68 -43.39
N SER A 35 -9.68 -27.82 -42.69
CA SER A 35 -9.83 -27.85 -41.23
C SER A 35 -8.70 -27.12 -40.53
N VAL A 36 -7.44 -27.40 -40.92
CA VAL A 36 -6.25 -26.73 -40.36
C VAL A 36 -6.29 -25.23 -40.63
N LEU A 37 -6.68 -24.80 -41.84
CA LEU A 37 -6.80 -23.38 -42.17
C LEU A 37 -7.85 -22.66 -41.31
N MET A 38 -8.99 -23.31 -41.04
CA MET A 38 -10.03 -22.75 -40.20
C MET A 38 -9.59 -22.63 -38.74
N GLU A 39 -8.87 -23.63 -38.24
CA GLU A 39 -8.29 -23.59 -36.89
C GLU A 39 -7.24 -22.47 -36.75
N GLN A 40 -6.37 -22.30 -37.76
CA GLN A 40 -5.42 -21.18 -37.80
C GLN A 40 -6.13 -19.80 -37.82
N GLN A 41 -7.22 -19.67 -38.56
CA GLN A 41 -8.02 -18.45 -38.57
C GLN A 41 -8.62 -18.15 -37.19
N ASN A 42 -9.16 -19.17 -36.52
CA ASN A 42 -9.70 -19.04 -35.16
C ASN A 42 -8.61 -18.61 -34.16
N ILE A 43 -7.41 -19.21 -34.25
CA ILE A 43 -6.26 -18.83 -33.43
C ILE A 43 -5.88 -17.38 -33.68
N LEU A 44 -5.84 -16.92 -34.94
CA LEU A 44 -5.51 -15.54 -35.27
C LEU A 44 -6.53 -14.55 -34.68
N MET A 45 -7.83 -14.86 -34.77
CA MET A 45 -8.88 -14.03 -34.16
C MET A 45 -8.74 -13.98 -32.64
N ALA A 46 -8.48 -15.12 -31.99
CA ALA A 46 -8.26 -15.17 -30.55
C ALA A 46 -7.05 -14.32 -30.12
N GLN A 47 -5.95 -14.38 -30.87
CA GLN A 47 -4.76 -13.55 -30.62
C GLN A 47 -5.06 -12.05 -30.76
N GLN A 48 -5.86 -11.66 -31.75
CA GLN A 48 -6.25 -10.26 -31.94
C GLN A 48 -7.13 -9.75 -30.79
N ASN A 49 -8.05 -10.59 -30.27
CA ASN A 49 -8.85 -10.26 -29.11
C ASN A 49 -7.99 -10.08 -27.86
N ILE A 50 -7.06 -11.00 -27.61
CA ILE A 50 -6.10 -10.89 -26.49
C ILE A 50 -5.30 -9.59 -26.57
N LEU A 51 -4.79 -9.24 -27.75
CA LEU A 51 -4.03 -7.99 -27.95
C LEU A 51 -4.89 -6.75 -27.65
N THR A 52 -6.15 -6.78 -28.08
CA THR A 52 -7.10 -5.68 -27.83
C THR A 52 -7.41 -5.53 -26.33
N GLU A 53 -7.63 -6.64 -25.64
CA GLU A 53 -7.84 -6.64 -24.19
C GLU A 53 -6.62 -6.12 -23.43
N GLN A 54 -5.41 -6.54 -23.82
CA GLN A 54 -4.16 -6.03 -23.24
C GLN A 54 -4.03 -4.51 -23.41
N GLN A 55 -4.40 -3.97 -24.58
CA GLN A 55 -4.38 -2.53 -24.83
C GLN A 55 -5.38 -1.79 -23.92
N ASN A 56 -6.58 -2.33 -23.73
CA ASN A 56 -7.58 -1.76 -22.84
C ASN A 56 -7.10 -1.74 -21.38
N VAL A 57 -6.48 -2.84 -20.92
CA VAL A 57 -5.88 -2.92 -19.58
C VAL A 57 -4.78 -1.86 -19.41
N LEU A 58 -3.91 -1.68 -20.41
CA LEU A 58 -2.86 -0.67 -20.37
C LEU A 58 -3.43 0.76 -20.24
N MET A 59 -4.48 1.08 -21.00
CA MET A 59 -5.14 2.39 -20.90
C MET A 59 -5.79 2.61 -19.53
N ALA A 60 -6.44 1.59 -18.97
CA ALA A 60 -7.02 1.67 -17.63
C ALA A 60 -5.94 1.93 -16.56
N GLN A 61 -4.79 1.23 -16.64
CA GLN A 61 -3.66 1.46 -15.75
C GLN A 61 -3.12 2.89 -15.85
N GLN A 62 -2.99 3.44 -17.06
CA GLN A 62 -2.55 4.81 -17.26
C GLN A 62 -3.52 5.83 -16.64
N SER A 63 -4.83 5.60 -16.77
CA SER A 63 -5.84 6.45 -16.13
C SER A 63 -5.76 6.40 -14.60
N ILE A 64 -5.53 5.22 -14.03
CA ILE A 64 -5.34 5.06 -12.58
C ILE A 64 -4.10 5.83 -12.11
N LEU A 65 -2.98 5.71 -12.83
CA LEU A 65 -1.74 6.41 -12.50
C LEU A 65 -1.91 7.93 -12.51
N MET A 66 -2.61 8.47 -13.52
CA MET A 66 -2.93 9.90 -13.56
C MET A 66 -3.80 10.33 -12.37
N GLY A 67 -4.80 9.53 -12.00
CA GLY A 67 -5.62 9.78 -10.81
C GLY A 67 -4.81 9.81 -9.52
N GLN A 68 -3.88 8.86 -9.35
CA GLN A 68 -2.98 8.81 -8.19
C GLN A 68 -2.08 10.04 -8.10
N GLN A 69 -1.54 10.50 -9.24
CA GLN A 69 -0.68 11.69 -9.26
C GLN A 69 -1.46 12.97 -8.90
N LYS A 70 -2.72 13.06 -9.32
CA LYS A 70 -3.61 14.17 -8.92
C LYS A 70 -3.82 14.18 -7.41
N ILE A 71 -4.18 13.03 -6.83
CA ILE A 71 -4.38 12.89 -5.37
C ILE A 71 -3.12 13.28 -4.60
N LEU A 72 -1.94 12.82 -5.04
CA LEU A 72 -0.67 13.17 -4.39
C LEU A 72 -0.40 14.68 -4.42
N THR A 73 -0.71 15.32 -5.55
CA THR A 73 -0.55 16.78 -5.71
C THR A 73 -1.49 17.54 -4.78
N GLU A 74 -2.75 17.12 -4.69
CA GLU A 74 -3.73 17.72 -3.77
C GLU A 74 -3.31 17.56 -2.30
N GLN A 75 -2.78 16.38 -1.93
CA GLN A 75 -2.24 16.13 -0.60
C GLN A 75 -1.05 17.05 -0.28
N GLN A 76 -0.13 17.24 -1.23
CA GLN A 76 1.01 18.15 -1.05
C GLN A 76 0.55 19.59 -0.83
N ASN A 77 -0.44 20.05 -1.60
CA ASN A 77 -1.00 21.39 -1.46
C ASN A 77 -1.68 21.58 -0.09
N ALA A 78 -2.42 20.57 0.38
CA ALA A 78 -3.05 20.59 1.69
C ALA A 78 -2.02 20.67 2.83
N LEU A 79 -0.91 19.94 2.72
CA LEU A 79 0.18 19.98 3.70
C LEU A 79 0.82 21.38 3.81
N VAL A 80 1.07 22.02 2.66
CA VAL A 80 1.59 23.40 2.63
C VAL A 80 0.62 24.39 3.28
N ALA A 81 -0.68 24.26 3.01
CA ALA A 81 -1.70 25.09 3.64
C ALA A 81 -1.74 24.88 5.16
N GLN A 82 -1.65 23.64 5.64
CA GLN A 82 -1.60 23.33 7.07
C GLN A 82 -0.37 23.94 7.76
N GLN A 83 0.81 23.87 7.14
CA GLN A 83 2.02 24.52 7.67
C GLN A 83 1.85 26.03 7.78
N LYS A 84 1.22 26.66 6.79
CA LYS A 84 0.95 28.10 6.82
C LYS A 84 0.03 28.47 7.99
N ILE A 85 -1.06 27.72 8.18
CA ILE A 85 -2.01 27.93 9.28
C ILE A 85 -1.31 27.76 10.64
N HIS A 86 -0.47 26.73 10.81
CA HIS A 86 0.26 26.51 12.05
C HIS A 86 1.21 27.66 12.38
N THR A 87 1.88 28.21 11.37
CA THR A 87 2.79 29.36 11.53
C THR A 87 2.02 30.61 11.96
N GLU A 88 0.86 30.86 11.34
CA GLU A 88 -0.03 31.98 11.71
C GLU A 88 -0.56 31.82 13.14
N GLN A 89 -0.93 30.60 13.54
CA GLN A 89 -1.37 30.31 14.92
C GLN A 89 -0.26 30.55 15.94
N GLN A 90 0.99 30.18 15.64
CA GLN A 90 2.13 30.45 16.52
C GLN A 90 2.36 31.95 16.69
N ASN A 91 2.34 32.73 15.60
CA ASN A 91 2.50 34.18 15.66
C ASN A 91 1.41 34.85 16.53
N VAL A 92 0.16 34.39 16.42
CA VAL A 92 -0.95 34.90 17.26
C VAL A 92 -0.75 34.55 18.74
N ALA A 93 -0.25 33.35 19.06
CA ALA A 93 0.05 32.96 20.43
C ALA A 93 1.18 33.80 21.04
N ASP A 94 2.25 34.05 20.28
CA ASP A 94 3.36 34.90 20.71
C ASP A 94 2.91 36.36 20.93
N GLU A 95 2.01 36.87 20.09
CA GLU A 95 1.39 38.19 20.28
C GLU A 95 0.52 38.26 21.54
N GLN A 96 -0.24 37.20 21.87
CA GLN A 96 -1.07 37.14 23.08
C GLN A 96 -0.23 37.12 24.36
N GLN A 97 0.85 36.34 24.40
CA GLN A 97 1.76 36.32 25.55
C GLN A 97 2.40 37.70 25.82
N LYS A 98 2.74 38.43 24.76
CA LYS A 98 3.30 39.78 24.86
C LYS A 98 2.31 40.81 25.40
N VAL A 99 1.00 40.60 25.19
CA VAL A 99 -0.06 41.46 25.76
C VAL A 99 -0.31 41.13 27.24
N GLU A 100 -0.23 39.86 27.63
CA GLU A 100 -0.38 39.42 29.02
C GLU A 100 0.77 39.90 29.91
N GLU A 101 2.03 39.84 29.45
CA GLU A 101 3.19 40.37 30.20
C GLU A 101 3.11 41.89 30.46
N HIS A 102 2.46 42.66 29.57
CA HIS A 102 2.23 44.09 29.79
C HIS A 102 1.09 44.39 30.77
N THR A 103 0.21 43.43 31.04
CA THR A 103 -0.95 43.61 31.93
C THR A 103 -0.60 43.27 33.39
N GLU A 104 0.37 42.37 33.60
CA GLU A 104 0.82 41.96 34.96
C GLU A 104 1.80 42.95 35.60
N GLN A 105 2.52 43.78 34.84
CA GLN A 105 3.41 44.81 35.40
C GLN A 105 2.68 46.00 36.05
N GLN A 106 1.35 46.07 35.98
CA GLN A 106 0.55 47.10 36.67
C GLN A 106 -0.19 46.61 37.92
N ASN A 107 -0.18 45.30 38.22
CA ASN A 107 -0.92 44.73 39.35
C ASN A 107 -0.07 43.70 40.11
N SER A 108 0.93 44.14 40.87
CA SER A 108 1.19 43.69 42.26
C SER A 108 2.64 43.95 42.68
N SER A 109 2.84 44.98 43.51
CA SER A 109 3.87 44.93 44.54
C SER A 109 3.28 44.20 45.74
N SER A 110 3.57 42.91 45.94
CA SER A 110 3.57 42.31 47.28
C SER A 110 4.13 40.89 47.31
N ALA A 111 5.17 40.74 48.14
CA ALA A 111 5.52 39.59 48.97
C ALA A 111 6.04 38.29 48.33
N ASP A 112 7.31 38.05 48.66
CA ASP A 112 8.08 36.81 48.72
C ASP A 112 7.30 35.55 49.13
N HIS A 113 7.68 34.39 48.56
CA HIS A 113 8.40 33.33 49.30
C HIS A 113 8.84 32.18 48.37
N HIS A 114 10.06 31.70 48.61
CA HIS A 114 10.69 30.51 48.04
C HIS A 114 9.81 29.25 48.04
N ALA A 115 9.78 28.56 46.90
CA ALA A 115 9.68 27.10 46.85
C ALA A 115 10.63 26.57 45.77
N MET A 116 11.53 25.70 46.22
CA MET A 116 12.56 25.03 45.44
C MET A 116 11.88 23.89 44.67
N GLU A 117 11.43 24.16 43.45
CA GLU A 117 10.87 23.13 42.58
C GLU A 117 12.01 22.31 41.95
N GLN A 118 12.06 21.04 42.35
CA GLN A 118 12.80 20.02 41.63
C GLN A 118 12.18 19.88 40.24
N SER A 119 12.76 20.59 39.27
CA SER A 119 12.61 20.33 37.84
C SER A 119 13.17 18.95 37.52
N SER A 120 12.42 17.90 37.87
CA SER A 120 12.48 16.64 37.13
C SER A 120 11.84 16.93 35.77
N SER A 121 12.67 17.40 34.84
CA SER A 121 12.34 17.37 33.43
C SER A 121 12.29 15.90 33.02
N GLU A 122 11.21 15.21 33.40
CA GLU A 122 10.86 13.92 32.82
C GLU A 122 10.65 14.18 31.34
N GLU A 123 11.70 13.92 30.55
CA GLU A 123 11.59 13.97 29.12
C GLU A 123 10.41 13.11 28.70
N ASP A 124 9.49 13.72 27.97
CA ASP A 124 8.35 13.06 27.36
C ASP A 124 8.77 11.70 26.76
N PRO A 125 8.25 10.58 27.30
CA PRO A 125 8.70 9.25 26.91
C PRO A 125 8.23 8.89 25.50
N TRP A 126 7.19 9.55 24.99
CA TRP A 126 6.57 9.30 23.70
C TRP A 126 7.42 9.89 22.56
N LYS A 127 8.54 9.24 22.24
CA LYS A 127 9.49 9.72 21.22
C LYS A 127 8.90 9.73 19.80
N ILE A 128 7.86 8.93 19.54
CA ILE A 128 7.11 8.95 18.27
C ILE A 128 5.69 9.40 18.59
N LYS A 129 5.33 10.61 18.17
CA LYS A 129 3.97 11.14 18.26
C LYS A 129 3.37 11.33 16.89
N LYS A 130 2.08 11.05 16.76
CA LYS A 130 1.39 11.18 15.49
C LYS A 130 -0.08 11.51 15.67
N VAL A 131 -0.50 12.58 15.02
CA VAL A 131 -1.90 12.91 14.79
C VAL A 131 -2.42 12.08 13.61
N LEU A 132 -3.40 11.23 13.86
CA LEU A 132 -3.94 10.29 12.88
C LEU A 132 -4.69 11.00 11.75
N GLN A 133 -4.39 10.60 10.52
CA GLN A 133 -5.08 11.05 9.30
C GLN A 133 -5.96 9.91 8.76
N ASP A 134 -6.85 10.22 7.82
CA ASP A 134 -7.78 9.24 7.24
C ASP A 134 -7.08 7.99 6.66
N PHE A 135 -5.90 8.18 6.08
CA PHE A 135 -5.10 7.07 5.54
C PHE A 135 -4.59 6.12 6.64
N ASP A 136 -4.30 6.67 7.82
CA ASP A 136 -3.88 5.88 8.98
C ASP A 136 -5.02 5.01 9.51
N LEU A 137 -6.26 5.47 9.36
CA LEU A 137 -7.45 4.79 9.88
C LEU A 137 -8.04 3.77 8.92
N THR A 138 -7.62 3.77 7.65
CA THR A 138 -8.23 2.96 6.59
C THR A 138 -7.33 1.85 6.09
N LEU A 139 -6.01 2.00 6.14
CA LEU A 139 -5.09 1.05 5.54
C LEU A 139 -3.93 0.64 6.45
N ARG A 140 -3.23 1.61 7.06
CA ARG A 140 -1.95 1.38 7.74
C ARG A 140 -1.49 2.59 8.52
N LEU A 141 -0.80 2.40 9.63
CA LEU A 141 -0.17 3.51 10.34
C LEU A 141 1.12 3.94 9.63
N LEU A 142 1.18 5.19 9.20
CA LEU A 142 2.37 5.78 8.59
C LEU A 142 3.30 6.37 9.66
N VAL A 143 4.56 5.96 9.71
CA VAL A 143 5.57 6.55 10.58
C VAL A 143 6.48 7.46 9.76
N ALA A 144 6.67 8.69 10.23
CA ALA A 144 7.53 9.67 9.56
C ALA A 144 8.97 9.11 9.44
N PRO A 145 9.66 9.28 8.29
CA PRO A 145 10.99 8.70 8.08
C PRO A 145 12.02 9.10 9.13
N SER A 146 12.01 10.35 9.59
CA SER A 146 12.89 10.84 10.65
C SER A 146 12.65 10.09 11.97
N LEU A 147 11.38 9.95 12.38
CA LEU A 147 11.01 9.27 13.61
C LEU A 147 11.35 7.78 13.58
N ALA A 148 11.05 7.10 12.47
CA ALA A 148 11.38 5.68 12.32
C ALA A 148 12.90 5.45 12.39
N ARG A 149 13.69 6.24 11.65
CA ARG A 149 15.16 6.15 11.63
C ARG A 149 15.80 6.42 12.97
N ASN A 150 15.26 7.35 13.74
CA ASN A 150 15.84 7.77 15.02
C ASN A 150 15.38 6.89 16.19
N PHE A 151 14.15 6.38 16.16
CA PHE A 151 13.53 5.77 17.34
C PHE A 151 13.04 4.34 17.15
N MET A 152 12.87 3.84 15.91
CA MET A 152 12.49 2.44 15.67
C MET A 152 13.68 1.59 15.22
N LEU A 153 14.44 2.04 14.23
CA LEU A 153 15.49 1.21 13.64
C LEU A 153 16.60 0.85 14.63
N PRO A 154 17.10 1.80 15.46
CA PRO A 154 18.17 1.49 16.42
C PRO A 154 17.76 0.44 17.45
N VAL A 155 16.51 0.50 17.93
CA VAL A 155 16.01 -0.42 18.98
C VAL A 155 15.67 -1.80 18.43
N LEU A 156 15.34 -1.90 17.14
CA LEU A 156 15.10 -3.14 16.42
C LEU A 156 16.39 -3.75 15.84
N ASN A 157 17.52 -3.03 15.93
CA ASN A 157 18.79 -3.38 15.29
C ASN A 157 18.63 -3.73 13.80
N ALA A 158 17.81 -2.95 13.09
CA ALA A 158 17.42 -3.21 11.72
C ALA A 158 18.00 -2.16 10.77
N THR A 159 18.49 -2.61 9.62
CA THR A 159 18.96 -1.75 8.53
C THR A 159 17.84 -1.49 7.53
N ASP A 160 17.97 -0.42 6.72
CA ASP A 160 16.99 -0.07 5.67
C ASP A 160 16.68 -1.23 4.71
N TYR A 161 17.64 -2.12 4.44
CA TYR A 161 17.46 -3.30 3.58
C TYR A 161 16.63 -4.41 4.26
N GLU A 162 16.84 -4.65 5.55
CA GLU A 162 16.07 -5.67 6.29
C GLU A 162 14.61 -5.26 6.45
N ILE A 163 14.35 -3.96 6.57
CA ILE A 163 13.00 -3.41 6.76
C ILE A 163 12.20 -3.45 5.45
N GLU A 164 12.84 -3.45 4.27
CA GLU A 164 12.13 -3.68 3.00
C GLU A 164 11.47 -5.06 2.96
N LYS A 165 12.10 -6.08 3.56
CA LYS A 165 11.46 -7.40 3.74
C LYS A 165 10.37 -7.36 4.81
N GLY A 166 10.59 -6.54 5.83
CA GLY A 166 9.68 -6.35 6.94
C GLY A 166 9.68 -7.51 7.94
N PHE A 167 9.18 -7.25 9.14
CA PHE A 167 9.07 -8.22 10.23
C PHE A 167 8.01 -7.81 11.24
N ASP A 168 7.55 -8.77 12.03
CA ASP A 168 6.61 -8.52 13.10
C ASP A 168 7.26 -7.78 14.27
N VAL A 169 6.59 -6.73 14.75
CA VAL A 169 6.94 -5.99 15.95
C VAL A 169 5.82 -6.08 16.97
N GLU A 170 6.19 -6.32 18.22
CA GLU A 170 5.24 -6.38 19.32
C GLU A 170 4.94 -4.97 19.83
N ILE A 171 3.65 -4.71 20.05
CA ILE A 171 3.11 -3.46 20.57
C ILE A 171 2.30 -3.74 21.84
N TRP A 172 2.65 -3.07 22.93
CA TRP A 172 1.92 -3.11 24.19
C TRP A 172 1.08 -1.84 24.35
N ASP A 173 -0.23 -1.98 24.31
CA ASP A 173 -1.15 -0.90 24.61
C ASP A 173 -1.17 -0.67 26.13
N VAL A 174 -0.54 0.41 26.59
CA VAL A 174 -0.39 0.67 28.04
C VAL A 174 -1.71 1.08 28.68
N ASP A 175 -2.63 1.63 27.90
CA ASP A 175 -3.90 2.15 28.39
C ASP A 175 -4.90 1.00 28.66
N THR A 176 -4.90 -0.04 27.81
CA THR A 176 -5.77 -1.23 28.01
C THR A 176 -5.06 -2.47 28.52
N HIS A 177 -3.73 -2.43 28.67
CA HIS A 177 -2.90 -3.57 29.06
C HIS A 177 -3.07 -4.78 28.13
N THR A 178 -3.07 -4.54 26.82
CA THR A 178 -3.19 -5.59 25.80
C THR A 178 -1.96 -5.62 24.90
N LYS A 179 -1.56 -6.82 24.46
CA LYS A 179 -0.42 -7.03 23.57
C LYS A 179 -0.90 -7.37 22.16
N HIS A 180 -0.28 -6.76 21.16
CA HIS A 180 -0.63 -6.91 19.76
C HIS A 180 0.64 -7.06 18.91
N SER A 181 0.50 -7.60 17.70
CA SER A 181 1.58 -7.73 16.72
C SER A 181 1.24 -6.93 15.47
N LEU A 182 2.16 -6.08 15.03
CA LEU A 182 2.05 -5.33 13.78
C LEU A 182 3.20 -5.72 12.85
N PHE A 183 2.95 -5.78 11.56
CA PHE A 183 4.02 -5.99 10.58
C PHE A 183 4.67 -4.66 10.22
N PHE A 184 5.95 -4.49 10.54
CA PHE A 184 6.73 -3.29 10.24
C PHE A 184 7.51 -3.47 8.94
N THR A 185 7.35 -2.53 8.00
CA THR A 185 8.07 -2.56 6.71
C THR A 185 8.28 -1.17 6.14
N LYS A 186 9.21 -1.04 5.20
CA LYS A 186 9.47 0.18 4.43
C LYS A 186 9.00 -0.02 3.00
N LYS A 187 8.09 0.84 2.54
CA LYS A 187 7.64 0.87 1.14
C LYS A 187 7.98 2.23 0.53
N SER A 188 8.80 2.21 -0.52
CA SER A 188 9.35 3.41 -1.14
C SER A 188 10.08 4.31 -0.11
N HIS A 189 9.49 5.45 0.26
CA HIS A 189 10.06 6.40 1.22
C HIS A 189 9.31 6.43 2.57
N ALA A 190 8.39 5.50 2.80
CA ALA A 190 7.55 5.47 3.98
C ALA A 190 7.83 4.23 4.83
N TYR A 191 7.93 4.42 6.15
CA TYR A 191 7.87 3.34 7.12
C TYR A 191 6.43 3.17 7.56
N ILE A 192 5.95 1.93 7.57
CA ILE A 192 4.55 1.62 7.80
C ILE A 192 4.41 0.46 8.79
N LEU A 193 3.41 0.56 9.66
CA LEU A 193 2.93 -0.54 10.49
C LEU A 193 1.58 -0.99 9.91
N VAL A 194 1.51 -2.25 9.51
CA VAL A 194 0.36 -2.85 8.82
C VAL A 194 -0.15 -4.08 9.58
N ASP A 195 -0.98 -4.88 8.90
CA ASP A 195 -1.58 -6.11 9.42
C ASP A 195 -2.66 -5.80 10.47
N ASN A 196 -2.45 -6.15 11.74
CA ASN A 196 -3.50 -6.02 12.76
C ASN A 196 -3.83 -4.57 13.17
N TRP A 197 -3.14 -3.57 12.61
CA TRP A 197 -3.34 -2.15 12.96
C TRP A 197 -4.81 -1.71 12.97
N ILE A 198 -5.56 -2.05 11.92
CA ILE A 198 -6.95 -1.63 11.78
C ILE A 198 -7.85 -2.27 12.83
N ASN A 199 -7.74 -3.59 13.04
CA ASN A 199 -8.64 -4.29 13.96
C ASN A 199 -8.24 -4.07 15.43
N ASP A 200 -6.94 -4.19 15.72
CA ASP A 200 -6.42 -4.21 17.08
C ASP A 200 -6.21 -2.82 17.66
N PHE A 201 -6.15 -1.78 16.83
CA PHE A 201 -6.00 -0.41 17.32
C PHE A 201 -7.14 0.46 16.83
N VAL A 202 -7.34 0.62 15.51
CA VAL A 202 -8.35 1.57 15.01
C VAL A 202 -9.76 1.22 15.48
N HIS A 203 -10.23 -0.01 15.23
CA HIS A 203 -11.56 -0.44 15.65
C HIS A 203 -11.65 -0.62 17.17
N ARG A 204 -10.73 -1.39 17.78
CA ARG A 204 -10.78 -1.69 19.21
C ARG A 204 -10.70 -0.43 20.09
N ARG A 205 -9.90 0.56 19.71
CA ARG A 205 -9.71 1.81 20.47
C ARG A 205 -10.62 2.94 19.99
N ALA A 206 -11.48 2.68 19.01
CA ALA A 206 -12.30 3.68 18.35
C ALA A 206 -11.47 4.94 18.01
N LEU A 207 -10.40 4.75 17.24
CA LEU A 207 -9.53 5.85 16.81
C LEU A 207 -10.20 6.63 15.68
N HIS A 208 -10.11 7.95 15.77
CA HIS A 208 -10.66 8.86 14.78
C HIS A 208 -9.58 9.80 14.26
N ARG A 209 -9.90 10.49 13.15
CA ARG A 209 -9.00 11.49 12.58
C ARG A 209 -8.78 12.60 13.61
N GLY A 210 -7.53 12.97 13.81
CA GLY A 210 -7.15 13.99 14.78
C GLY A 210 -6.76 13.44 16.16
N ASP A 211 -7.03 12.17 16.47
CA ASP A 211 -6.47 11.54 17.67
C ASP A 211 -4.94 11.55 17.58
N GLU A 212 -4.27 11.96 18.66
CA GLU A 212 -2.82 11.91 18.80
C GLU A 212 -2.43 10.63 19.53
N ILE A 213 -1.60 9.80 18.90
CA ILE A 213 -1.06 8.59 19.49
C ILE A 213 0.43 8.74 19.81
N GLY A 214 0.90 7.98 20.78
CA GLY A 214 2.30 7.88 21.17
C GLY A 214 2.82 6.46 21.00
N LEU A 215 4.05 6.35 20.51
CA LEU A 215 4.85 5.12 20.52
C LEU A 215 6.20 5.38 21.19
N CYS A 216 6.63 4.49 22.07
CA CYS A 216 7.97 4.51 22.66
C CYS A 216 8.49 3.10 22.89
N TRP A 217 9.80 2.91 22.83
CA TRP A 217 10.41 1.60 23.04
C TRP A 217 10.55 1.28 24.53
N ASP A 218 10.07 0.11 24.94
CA ASP A 218 10.31 -0.43 26.28
C ASP A 218 11.50 -1.41 26.22
N PRO A 219 12.69 -1.05 26.75
CA PRO A 219 13.86 -1.92 26.72
C PRO A 219 13.73 -3.16 27.60
N THR A 220 12.85 -3.12 28.61
CA THR A 220 12.60 -4.24 29.52
C THR A 220 11.71 -5.29 28.87
N ARG A 221 10.64 -4.86 28.20
CA ARG A 221 9.69 -5.76 27.50
C ARG A 221 10.13 -6.12 26.08
N LYS A 222 11.07 -5.35 25.52
CA LYS A 222 11.50 -5.42 24.12
C LYS A 222 10.34 -5.32 23.13
N CYS A 223 9.43 -4.39 23.41
CA CYS A 223 8.29 -4.07 22.56
C CYS A 223 8.06 -2.55 22.55
N PHE A 224 7.28 -2.04 21.60
CA PHE A 224 6.84 -0.65 21.65
C PHE A 224 5.62 -0.52 22.56
N ASN A 225 5.63 0.46 23.46
CA ASN A 225 4.45 0.90 24.18
C ASN A 225 3.62 1.82 23.27
N PHE A 226 2.30 1.71 23.34
CA PHE A 226 1.32 2.51 22.63
C PHE A 226 0.33 3.15 23.62
N SER A 227 -0.01 4.42 23.39
CA SER A 227 -1.08 5.12 24.11
C SER A 227 -1.79 6.12 23.20
N VAL A 228 -3.04 6.43 23.51
CA VAL A 228 -3.76 7.58 22.92
C VAL A 228 -3.55 8.79 23.80
N LEU A 229 -2.71 9.73 23.34
CA LEU A 229 -2.24 10.88 24.12
C LEU A 229 -3.26 12.01 24.21
N ARG A 230 -3.95 12.27 23.10
CA ARG A 230 -4.94 13.35 23.01
C ARG A 230 -6.05 12.95 22.06
N ARG A 231 -7.28 13.32 22.40
CA ARG A 231 -8.43 13.30 21.49
C ARG A 231 -8.88 14.74 21.26
N PRO A 232 -9.20 15.15 20.01
CA PRO A 232 -9.82 16.45 19.76
C PRO A 232 -11.11 16.56 20.57
N GLN A 233 -11.32 17.69 21.25
CA GLN A 233 -12.63 17.98 21.82
C GLN A 233 -13.61 18.20 20.67
N THR A 234 -14.78 17.57 20.79
CA THR A 234 -15.86 17.61 19.79
C THR A 234 -16.64 18.92 19.87
#